data_AF-A0A0A2B796-F1
#
_entry.id   AF-A0A0A2B796-F1
#
_cell.length_a   1.000
_cell.length_b   1.000
_cell.length_c   1.000
_cell.angle_alpha   90.00
_cell.angle_beta   90.00
_cell.angle_gamma   90.00
#
_symmetry.space_group_name_H-M   'P 1'
#
loop_
_entity.id
_entity.type
_entity.pdbx_description
1 polymer ?
#
loop_
_entity_poly.entity_id
_entity_poly.type
_entity_poly.pdbx_seq_one_letter_code
_entity_poly.pdbx_strand_id
1 'polypeptide(L)' 'MNNYLSREMIIYLFNVLGLDESTIELGIKLSVRNNTPLPILLWSYGILTIEELDKLYSFLFQKMD' A
#
# COMPACT_ATOMS: atom_id res chain seq x y z
N MET A 1 -5.35 1.72 -15.21
CA MET A 1 -6.14 1.45 -13.98
C MET A 1 -5.89 2.60 -13.04
N ASN A 2 -6.92 3.16 -12.41
CA ASN A 2 -6.74 4.24 -11.43
C ASN A 2 -5.83 3.73 -10.31
N ASN A 3 -4.62 4.27 -10.19
CA ASN A 3 -3.77 4.04 -9.03
C ASN A 3 -4.47 4.71 -7.86
N TYR A 4 -5.26 3.94 -7.09
CA TYR A 4 -6.00 4.36 -5.90
C TYR A 4 -5.04 4.68 -4.75
N LEU A 5 -4.12 5.62 -5.00
CA LEU A 5 -3.19 6.14 -4.01
C LEU A 5 -3.92 7.25 -3.26
N SER A 6 -4.45 6.91 -2.09
CA SER A 6 -5.10 7.86 -1.21
C SER A 6 -4.14 8.33 -0.13
N ARG A 7 -4.37 9.53 0.40
CA ARG A 7 -3.58 10.06 1.52
C ARG A 7 -3.73 9.15 2.75
N GLU A 8 -4.93 8.63 2.96
CA GLU A 8 -5.30 7.71 4.03
C GLU A 8 -4.49 6.42 3.96
N MET A 9 -4.27 5.88 2.75
CA MET A 9 -3.41 4.73 2.55
C MET A 9 -1.97 5.02 2.98
N ILE A 10 -1.40 6.15 2.55
CA ILE A 10 -0.01 6.53 2.93
C ILE A 10 0.11 6.67 4.45
N ILE A 11 -0.86 7.34 5.09
CA ILE A 11 -0.90 7.51 6.55
C ILE A 11 -0.98 6.15 7.25
N TYR A 12 -1.76 5.20 6.73
CA TYR A 12 -1.88 3.86 7.29
C TYR A 12 -0.58 3.07 7.15
N LEU A 13 0.04 3.09 5.95
CA LEU A 13 1.33 2.44 5.70
C LEU A 13 2.41 2.94 6.69
N PHE A 14 2.46 4.25 6.93
CA PHE A 14 3.43 4.86 7.83
C PHE A 14 3.11 4.62 9.31
N ASN A 15 1.90 4.95 9.76
CA ASN A 15 1.57 4.93 11.19
C ASN A 15 1.14 3.56 11.73
N VAL A 16 0.57 2.69 10.89
CA VAL A 16 0.01 1.40 11.33
C VAL A 16 0.90 0.23 10.92
N LEU A 17 1.40 0.23 9.69
CA LEU A 17 2.32 -0.82 9.23
C LEU A 17 3.80 -0.49 9.49
N GLY A 18 4.11 0.73 9.93
CA GLY A 18 5.47 1.12 10.34
C GLY A 18 6.47 1.21 9.19
N LEU A 19 5.99 1.34 7.94
CA LEU A 19 6.89 1.54 6.80
C LEU A 19 7.50 2.94 6.87
N ASP A 20 8.80 3.03 6.60
CA ASP A 20 9.47 4.32 6.50
C ASP A 20 9.08 5.06 5.21
N GLU A 21 9.25 6.37 5.22
CA GLU A 21 8.88 7.25 4.10
C GLU A 21 9.61 6.87 2.80
N SER A 22 10.87 6.44 2.88
CA SER A 22 11.67 6.10 1.70
C SER A 22 11.18 4.80 1.03
N THR A 23 10.79 3.81 1.83
CA THR A 23 10.15 2.57 1.35
C THR A 23 8.82 2.86 0.68
N ILE A 24 7.99 3.73 1.29
CA ILE A 24 6.70 4.13 0.71
C ILE A 24 6.92 4.88 -0.62
N GLU A 25 7.84 5.84 -0.66
CA GLU A 25 8.16 6.61 -1.86
C GLU A 25 8.64 5.71 -3.00
N LEU A 26 9.54 4.77 -2.71
CA LEU A 26 10.01 3.79 -3.68
C LEU A 26 8.86 2.91 -4.20
N GLY A 27 8.02 2.41 -3.29
CA GLY A 27 6.84 1.62 -3.64
C GLY A 27 5.90 2.36 -4.58
N ILE A 28 5.63 3.65 -4.33
CA ILE A 28 4.80 4.51 -5.18
C ILE A 28 5.41 4.64 -6.58
N LYS A 29 6.72 4.95 -6.67
CA LYS A 29 7.41 5.09 -7.95
C LYS A 29 7.35 3.80 -8.79
N LEU A 30 7.58 2.65 -8.14
CA LEU A 30 7.50 1.35 -8.81
C LEU A 30 6.07 0.98 -9.20
N SER A 31 5.08 1.30 -8.35
CA SER A 31 3.65 1.07 -8.62
C SER A 31 3.19 1.80 -9.88
N VAL A 32 3.58 3.09 -10.02
CA VAL A 32 3.29 3.88 -11.21
C VAL A 32 4.02 3.32 -12.43
N ARG A 33 5.31 3.01 -12.32
CA ARG A 33 6.12 2.50 -13.43
C ARG A 33 5.60 1.17 -13.97
N ASN A 34 5.20 0.26 -13.09
CA ASN A 34 4.78 -1.09 -13.44
C ASN A 34 3.26 -1.17 -13.71
N ASN A 35 2.52 -0.07 -13.53
CA ASN A 35 1.05 -0.03 -13.60
C ASN A 35 0.41 -1.11 -12.70
N THR A 36 0.97 -1.27 -11.50
CA THR A 36 0.54 -2.24 -10.48
C THR A 36 0.04 -1.49 -9.26
N PRO A 37 -1.11 -1.84 -8.65
CA PRO A 37 -1.57 -1.21 -7.41
C PRO A 37 -0.53 -1.28 -6.31
N LEU A 38 -0.32 -0.17 -5.59
CA LEU A 38 0.68 -0.07 -4.52
C LEU A 38 0.61 -1.23 -3.51
N PRO A 39 -0.57 -1.64 -2.97
CA PRO A 39 -0.65 -2.78 -2.05
C PRO A 39 -0.05 -4.07 -2.61
N ILE A 40 -0.40 -4.40 -3.86
CA ILE A 40 0.09 -5.61 -4.54
C ILE A 40 1.59 -5.51 -4.80
N LEU A 41 2.07 -4.33 -5.19
CA LEU A 41 3.49 -4.14 -5.44
C LEU A 41 4.29 -4.35 -4.15
N LEU A 42 3.90 -3.73 -3.04
CA LEU A 42 4.61 -3.87 -1.77
C LEU A 42 4.67 -5.33 -1.30
N TRP A 43 3.59 -6.09 -1.44
CA TRP A 43 3.59 -7.53 -1.15
C TRP A 43 4.48 -8.34 -2.10
N SER A 44 4.40 -8.10 -3.42
CA SER A 44 5.19 -8.86 -4.40
C SER A 44 6.71 -8.65 -4.27
N TYR A 45 7.13 -7.52 -3.68
CA TYR A 45 8.51 -7.21 -3.35
C TYR A 45 8.92 -7.64 -1.93
N GLY A 46 8.03 -8.28 -1.16
CA GLY A 46 8.29 -8.75 0.20
C GLY A 46 8.35 -7.64 1.26
N ILE A 47 7.88 -6.43 0.93
CA ILE A 47 7.79 -5.31 1.87
C ILE A 47 6.62 -5.51 2.84
N LEU A 48 5.51 -6.09 2.34
CA LEU A 48 4.38 -6.49 3.17
C LEU A 48 4.32 -8.01 3.26
N THR A 49 3.99 -8.53 4.44
CA THR A 49 3.52 -9.90 4.58
C THR A 49 2.10 -10.05 4.03
N ILE A 50 1.62 -11.29 3.87
CA ILE A 50 0.25 -11.53 3.44
C ILE A 50 -0.77 -11.03 4.48
N GLU A 51 -0.44 -11.09 5.76
CA GLU A 51 -1.27 -10.58 6.86
C GLU A 51 -1.32 -9.05 6.88
N GLU A 52 -0.23 -8.37 6.57
CA GLU A 52 -0.20 -6.90 6.47
C GLU A 52 -0.93 -6.41 5.22
N LEU A 53 -0.81 -7.15 4.12
CA LEU A 53 -1.60 -6.91 2.92
C LEU A 53 -3.10 -7.04 3.22
N ASP A 54 -3.51 -8.08 3.94
CA ASP A 54 -4.91 -8.29 4.35
C ASP A 54 -5.44 -7.16 5.25
N LYS A 55 -4.63 -6.71 6.23
CA LYS A 55 -4.95 -5.54 7.05
C LYS A 55 -5.12 -4.26 6.23
N LEU A 56 -4.23 -4.04 5.26
CA LEU A 56 -4.28 -2.89 4.36
C LEU A 56 -5.57 -2.92 3.51
N TYR A 57 -5.92 -4.07 2.93
CA TYR A 57 -7.17 -4.22 2.19
C TYR A 57 -8.39 -4.03 3.10
N SER A 58 -8.38 -4.61 4.29
CA SER A 58 -9.43 -4.40 5.29
C SER A 58 -9.63 -2.91 5.58
N PHE A 59 -8.54 -2.15 5.80
CA PHE A 59 -8.61 -0.70 6.01
C PHE A 59 -9.19 0.06 4.81
N LEU A 60 -8.76 -0.28 3.58
CA LEU A 60 -9.20 0.40 2.36
C LEU A 60 -10.68 0.17 2.04
N PHE A 61 -11.21 -1.00 2.40
CA PHE A 61 -12.57 -1.44 2.04
C PHE A 61 -13.53 -1.52 3.24
N GLN A 62 -13.07 -1.20 4.46
CA GLN A 62 -13.89 -1.14 5.68
C GLN A 62 -15.04 -0.11 5.63
N LYS A 63 -15.13 0.73 4.60
CA LYS A 63 -16.20 1.72 4.41
C LYS A 63 -17.34 1.25 3.49
N MET A 64 -17.46 -0.04 3.20
CA MET A 64 -18.50 -0.58 2.32
C MET A 64 -19.77 -1.09 3.05
N ASP A 65 -20.09 -0.54 4.22
CA ASP A 65 -21.41 -0.67 4.87
C ASP A 65 -22.05 0.72 5.06
#